data_AF-A0A7Y4QAQ1-F1
#
_entry.id   AF-A0A7Y4QAQ1-F1
#
_cell.length_a   1.000
_cell.length_b   1.000
_cell.length_c   1.000
_cell.angle_alpha   90.00
_cell.angle_beta   90.00
_cell.angle_gamma   90.00
#
_symmetry.space_group_name_H-M   'P 1'
#
loop_
_entity.id
_entity.type
_entity.pdbx_description
1 polymer ?
#
loop_
_entity_poly.entity_id
_entity_poly.type
_entity_poly.pdbx_seq_one_letter_code
_entity_poly.pdbx_strand_id
1 'polypeptide(L)'
;SNYDYFENGKIRVKEQFAFNGKDSKQEEFTEDGNPVFTKEFRDGKPHGTWLFFAKDGKKLLVKENYDKGQLHGLRTQYHENGEKSVEETWQFNLITGTVKNYYASGELLSECGYRGSRQHGIYTSYFTNGKIKEQGEYIANKKHKEWKEFDENGKLIKTLVFQAGILKGEKKN
;
A
#
# COMPACT_ATOMS: atom_id res chain seq x y z
N SER A 1 -25.75 -17.11 10.64
CA SER A 1 -24.92 -16.90 9.46
C SER A 1 -25.81 -16.84 8.24
N ASN A 2 -25.52 -15.94 7.31
CA ASN A 2 -26.20 -15.85 6.03
C ASN A 2 -25.29 -16.43 4.94
N TYR A 3 -25.89 -17.08 3.94
CA TYR A 3 -25.17 -17.68 2.84
C TYR A 3 -25.83 -17.28 1.52
N ASP A 4 -24.99 -17.08 0.53
CA ASP A 4 -25.36 -16.84 -0.84
C ASP A 4 -24.58 -17.81 -1.72
N TYR A 5 -25.21 -18.33 -2.76
CA TYR A 5 -24.74 -19.49 -3.51
C TYR A 5 -24.65 -19.18 -5.01
N PHE A 6 -23.71 -19.83 -5.69
CA PHE A 6 -23.72 -19.91 -7.14
C PHE A 6 -24.86 -20.81 -7.63
N GLU A 7 -25.18 -20.74 -8.93
CA GLU A 7 -26.19 -21.60 -9.55
C GLU A 7 -25.89 -23.11 -9.38
N ASN A 8 -24.60 -23.46 -9.28
CA ASN A 8 -24.13 -24.82 -9.04
C ASN A 8 -24.24 -25.28 -7.57
N GLY A 9 -24.80 -24.45 -6.67
CA GLY A 9 -25.01 -24.77 -5.26
C GLY A 9 -23.78 -24.60 -4.36
N LYS A 10 -22.62 -24.20 -4.88
CA LYS A 10 -21.45 -23.85 -4.07
C LYS A 10 -21.63 -22.48 -3.42
N ILE A 11 -21.04 -22.29 -2.24
CA ILE A 11 -21.11 -21.02 -1.51
C ILE A 11 -20.34 -19.95 -2.29
N ARG A 12 -21.02 -18.85 -2.60
CA ARG A 12 -20.45 -17.62 -3.14
C ARG A 12 -20.06 -16.65 -2.04
N VAL A 13 -20.98 -16.37 -1.12
CA VAL A 13 -20.75 -15.48 0.01
C VAL A 13 -21.18 -16.15 1.30
N LYS A 14 -20.38 -15.97 2.34
CA LYS A 14 -20.66 -16.43 3.69
C LYS A 14 -20.53 -15.25 4.65
N GLU A 15 -21.59 -14.96 5.37
CA GLU A 15 -21.64 -13.94 6.39
C GLU A 15 -21.91 -14.57 7.76
N GLN A 16 -21.02 -14.35 8.71
CA GLN A 16 -21.14 -14.83 10.08
C GLN A 16 -21.31 -13.64 11.02
N PHE A 17 -22.32 -13.67 11.89
CA PHE A 17 -22.51 -12.65 12.92
C PHE A 17 -21.90 -13.13 14.24
N ALA A 18 -21.28 -12.22 14.98
CA ALA A 18 -20.86 -12.46 16.35
C ALA A 18 -22.08 -12.60 17.28
N PHE A 19 -21.84 -13.07 18.51
CA PHE A 19 -22.90 -13.27 19.50
C PHE A 19 -23.68 -11.98 19.83
N ASN A 20 -23.04 -10.81 19.68
CA ASN A 20 -23.69 -9.51 19.88
C ASN A 20 -24.70 -9.14 18.77
N GLY A 21 -24.76 -9.92 17.69
CA GLY A 21 -25.69 -9.72 16.56
C GLY A 21 -25.38 -8.52 15.67
N LYS A 22 -24.26 -7.81 15.90
CA LYS A 22 -23.91 -6.56 15.21
C LYS A 22 -22.59 -6.63 14.47
N ASP A 23 -21.63 -7.35 15.03
CA ASP A 23 -20.35 -7.58 14.38
C ASP A 23 -20.50 -8.72 13.39
N SER A 24 -19.87 -8.61 12.23
CA SER A 24 -19.93 -9.64 11.21
C SER A 24 -18.60 -9.87 10.51
N LYS A 25 -18.44 -11.08 10.00
CA LYS A 25 -17.36 -11.48 9.12
C LYS A 25 -17.95 -11.96 7.81
N GLN A 26 -17.53 -11.36 6.71
CA GLN A 26 -17.94 -11.70 5.36
C GLN A 26 -16.77 -12.34 4.61
N GLU A 27 -17.03 -13.46 3.95
CA GLU A 27 -16.09 -14.19 3.11
C GLU A 27 -16.74 -14.38 1.73
N GLU A 28 -16.05 -14.02 0.65
CA GLU A 28 -16.48 -14.33 -0.73
C GLU A 28 -15.56 -15.37 -1.34
N PHE A 29 -16.12 -16.27 -2.15
CA PHE A 29 -15.42 -17.36 -2.81
C PHE A 29 -15.70 -17.38 -4.30
N THR A 30 -14.77 -17.90 -5.09
CA THR A 30 -15.00 -18.23 -6.50
C THR A 30 -15.86 -19.50 -6.64
N GLU A 31 -16.35 -19.79 -7.85
CA GLU A 31 -17.04 -21.06 -8.14
C GLU A 31 -16.17 -22.31 -7.88
N ASP A 32 -14.84 -22.16 -7.87
CA ASP A 32 -13.91 -23.23 -7.54
C ASP A 32 -13.71 -23.38 -6.01
N GLY A 33 -14.28 -22.48 -5.21
CA GLY A 33 -14.16 -22.46 -3.75
C GLY A 33 -12.95 -21.68 -3.23
N ASN A 34 -12.24 -20.95 -4.09
CA ASN A 34 -11.09 -20.15 -3.69
C ASN A 34 -11.56 -18.85 -3.02
N PRO A 35 -10.95 -18.40 -1.91
CA PRO A 35 -11.32 -17.13 -1.31
C PRO A 35 -11.00 -15.96 -2.25
N VAL A 36 -11.90 -14.99 -2.32
CA VAL A 36 -11.75 -13.71 -3.02
C VAL A 36 -11.44 -12.61 -2.00
N PHE A 37 -12.17 -12.58 -0.89
CA PHE A 37 -11.86 -11.69 0.22
C PHE A 37 -12.35 -12.23 1.57
N THR A 38 -11.79 -11.65 2.63
CA THR A 38 -12.32 -11.69 4.00
C THR A 38 -12.45 -10.27 4.52
N LYS A 39 -13.63 -9.90 5.01
CA LYS A 39 -13.93 -8.57 5.56
C LYS A 39 -14.58 -8.70 6.92
N GLU A 40 -14.13 -7.88 7.86
CA GLU A 40 -14.68 -7.80 9.20
C GLU A 40 -15.41 -6.47 9.41
N PHE A 41 -16.51 -6.52 10.15
CA PHE A 41 -17.36 -5.38 10.43
C PHE A 41 -17.69 -5.33 11.91
N ARG A 42 -17.69 -4.11 12.47
CA ARG A 42 -18.19 -3.82 13.80
C ARG A 42 -19.35 -2.85 13.69
N ASP A 43 -20.52 -3.21 14.22
CA ASP A 43 -21.76 -2.44 14.08
C ASP A 43 -22.05 -2.03 12.61
N GLY A 44 -21.84 -2.95 11.67
CA GLY A 44 -22.04 -2.72 10.23
C GLY A 44 -21.01 -1.80 9.56
N LYS A 45 -19.96 -1.36 10.27
CA LYS A 45 -18.87 -0.54 9.72
C LYS A 45 -17.60 -1.35 9.53
N PRO A 46 -16.76 -1.07 8.50
CA PRO A 46 -15.46 -1.70 8.34
C PRO A 46 -14.64 -1.69 9.63
N HIS A 47 -14.14 -2.86 10.03
CA HIS A 47 -13.32 -3.02 11.22
C HIS A 47 -12.32 -4.16 11.02
N GLY A 48 -11.24 -4.17 11.80
CA GLY A 48 -10.28 -5.27 11.79
C GLY A 48 -9.51 -5.34 10.49
N THR A 49 -9.07 -6.55 10.13
CA THR A 49 -8.24 -6.78 8.94
C THR A 49 -9.10 -7.24 7.77
N TRP A 50 -8.97 -6.55 6.65
CA TRP A 50 -9.55 -6.96 5.38
C TRP A 50 -8.45 -7.58 4.51
N LEU A 51 -8.76 -8.72 3.90
CA LEU A 51 -7.85 -9.49 3.06
C LEU A 51 -8.47 -9.69 1.68
N PHE A 52 -7.70 -9.48 0.63
CA PHE A 52 -8.12 -9.70 -0.76
C PHE A 52 -7.14 -10.63 -1.44
N PHE A 53 -7.65 -11.62 -2.14
CA PHE A 53 -6.86 -12.70 -2.72
C PHE A 53 -6.97 -12.72 -4.24
N ALA A 54 -5.97 -13.32 -4.89
CA ALA A 54 -6.02 -13.62 -6.32
C ALA A 54 -7.11 -14.65 -6.62
N LYS A 55 -7.51 -14.76 -7.90
CA LYS A 55 -8.58 -15.69 -8.34
C LYS A 55 -8.29 -17.17 -8.00
N ASP A 56 -7.02 -17.54 -7.91
CA ASP A 56 -6.60 -18.88 -7.50
C ASP A 56 -6.69 -19.12 -5.98
N GLY A 57 -6.98 -18.08 -5.19
CA GLY A 57 -7.08 -18.11 -3.73
C GLY A 57 -5.76 -18.29 -3.00
N LYS A 58 -4.64 -18.45 -3.71
CA LYS A 58 -3.34 -18.81 -3.12
C LYS A 58 -2.51 -17.60 -2.73
N LYS A 59 -2.74 -16.47 -3.41
CA LYS A 59 -1.94 -15.25 -3.25
C LYS A 59 -2.76 -14.16 -2.60
N LEU A 60 -2.23 -13.58 -1.53
CA LEU A 60 -2.77 -12.36 -0.95
C LEU A 60 -2.36 -11.18 -1.83
N LEU A 61 -3.32 -10.38 -2.27
CA LEU A 61 -3.09 -9.18 -3.10
C LEU A 61 -3.01 -7.94 -2.23
N VAL A 62 -3.91 -7.83 -1.25
CA VAL A 62 -4.05 -6.64 -0.41
C VAL A 62 -4.43 -7.05 1.01
N LYS A 63 -3.77 -6.42 1.98
CA LYS A 63 -4.10 -6.43 3.40
C LYS A 63 -4.37 -5.01 3.87
N GLU A 64 -5.55 -4.77 4.41
CA GLU A 64 -6.00 -3.48 4.92
C GLU A 64 -6.43 -3.60 6.38
N ASN A 65 -6.25 -2.53 7.16
CA ASN A 65 -6.71 -2.47 8.54
C ASN A 65 -7.70 -1.33 8.71
N TYR A 66 -8.83 -1.59 9.35
CA TYR A 66 -9.90 -0.63 9.56
C TYR A 66 -10.19 -0.45 11.05
N ASP A 67 -10.39 0.81 11.45
CA ASP A 67 -10.95 1.17 12.76
C ASP A 67 -12.11 2.16 12.56
N LYS A 68 -13.23 1.91 13.25
CA LYS A 68 -14.46 2.74 13.20
C LYS A 68 -14.94 3.09 11.78
N GLY A 69 -14.80 2.16 10.84
CA GLY A 69 -15.20 2.35 9.44
C GLY A 69 -14.19 3.11 8.58
N GLN A 70 -12.98 3.37 9.07
CA GLN A 70 -11.94 4.11 8.37
C GLN A 70 -10.67 3.26 8.27
N LEU A 71 -10.00 3.32 7.13
CA LEU A 71 -8.69 2.72 6.94
C LEU A 71 -7.71 3.36 7.94
N HIS A 72 -7.11 2.52 8.77
CA HIS A 72 -6.31 2.90 9.92
C HIS A 72 -5.27 1.82 10.22
N GLY A 73 -4.00 2.22 10.33
CA GLY A 73 -2.86 1.32 10.49
C GLY A 73 -2.22 0.95 9.15
N LEU A 74 -1.59 -0.22 9.11
CA LEU A 74 -0.82 -0.66 7.95
C LEU A 74 -1.75 -1.10 6.81
N ARG A 75 -1.45 -0.66 5.58
CA ARG A 75 -1.97 -1.23 4.35
C ARG A 75 -0.79 -1.80 3.56
N THR A 76 -0.93 -3.04 3.10
CA THR A 76 0.11 -3.74 2.35
C THR A 76 -0.48 -4.29 1.08
N GLN A 77 0.18 -4.04 -0.04
CA GLN A 77 -0.09 -4.66 -1.33
C GLN A 77 1.06 -5.60 -1.67
N TYR A 78 0.77 -6.62 -2.47
CA TYR A 78 1.72 -7.65 -2.84
C TYR A 78 1.83 -7.76 -4.37
N HIS A 79 3.02 -8.14 -4.84
CA HIS A 79 3.28 -8.55 -6.20
C HIS A 79 2.72 -9.95 -6.47
N GLU A 80 2.65 -10.34 -7.73
CA GLU A 80 2.16 -11.67 -8.12
C GLU A 80 3.02 -12.82 -7.57
N ASN A 81 4.27 -12.58 -7.20
CA ASN A 81 5.11 -13.61 -6.58
C ASN A 81 4.93 -13.70 -5.06
N GLY A 82 4.08 -12.85 -4.46
CA GLY A 82 3.80 -12.82 -3.03
C GLY A 82 4.73 -11.90 -2.22
N GLU A 83 5.75 -11.30 -2.84
CA GLU A 83 6.55 -10.26 -2.20
C GLU A 83 5.73 -8.98 -2.04
N LYS A 84 6.06 -8.15 -1.04
CA LYS A 84 5.40 -6.86 -0.88
C LYS A 84 5.66 -5.99 -2.10
N SER A 85 4.66 -5.26 -2.56
CA SER A 85 4.80 -4.24 -3.61
C SER A 85 4.75 -2.84 -3.03
N VAL A 86 3.85 -2.62 -2.07
CA VAL A 86 3.63 -1.32 -1.43
C VAL A 86 3.29 -1.54 0.05
N GLU A 87 3.86 -0.70 0.91
CA GLU A 87 3.53 -0.63 2.33
C GLU A 87 3.25 0.84 2.71
N GLU A 88 2.05 1.09 3.25
CA GLU A 88 1.54 2.42 3.60
C GLU A 88 1.02 2.42 5.02
N THR A 89 1.17 3.53 5.73
CA THR A 89 0.47 3.75 7.00
C THR A 89 -0.68 4.72 6.79
N TRP A 90 -1.85 4.35 7.29
CA TRP A 90 -3.09 5.11 7.16
C TRP A 90 -3.59 5.54 8.53
N GLN A 91 -4.12 6.75 8.60
CA GLN A 91 -4.80 7.26 9.78
C GLN A 91 -6.02 8.05 9.33
N PHE A 92 -7.21 7.58 9.70
CA PHE A 92 -8.49 8.22 9.35
C PHE A 92 -8.67 8.42 7.83
N ASN A 93 -8.41 7.37 7.04
CA ASN A 93 -8.44 7.40 5.57
C ASN A 93 -7.42 8.35 4.92
N LEU A 94 -6.39 8.80 5.65
CA LEU A 94 -5.31 9.59 5.10
C LEU A 94 -3.97 8.88 5.27
N ILE A 95 -3.14 8.89 4.23
CA ILE A 95 -1.79 8.34 4.31
C ILE A 95 -0.96 9.26 5.22
N THR A 96 -0.22 8.63 6.13
CA THR A 96 0.66 9.29 7.08
C THR A 96 1.92 8.45 7.29
N GLY A 97 3.03 9.08 7.70
CA GLY A 97 4.29 8.37 7.90
C GLY A 97 4.95 7.98 6.59
N THR A 98 5.79 6.94 6.61
CA THR A 98 6.58 6.53 5.45
C THR A 98 5.80 5.54 4.58
N VAL A 99 5.71 5.83 3.28
CA VAL A 99 5.29 4.87 2.26
C VAL A 99 6.52 4.24 1.65
N LYS A 100 6.52 2.91 1.52
CA LYS A 100 7.58 2.13 0.89
C LYS A 100 7.05 1.39 -0.32
N ASN A 101 7.77 1.45 -1.43
CA ASN A 101 7.51 0.68 -2.63
C ASN A 101 8.67 -0.30 -2.83
N TYR A 102 8.37 -1.46 -3.38
CA TYR A 102 9.32 -2.55 -3.52
C TYR A 102 9.35 -3.07 -4.95
N TYR A 103 10.51 -3.54 -5.38
CA TYR A 103 10.65 -4.33 -6.60
C TYR A 103 9.97 -5.68 -6.44
N ALA A 104 9.65 -6.34 -7.57
CA ALA A 104 9.14 -7.71 -7.54
C ALA A 104 10.13 -8.67 -6.87
N SER A 105 11.43 -8.42 -6.96
CA SER A 105 12.48 -9.19 -6.27
C SER A 105 12.51 -8.98 -4.74
N GLY A 106 11.75 -8.02 -4.21
CA GLY A 106 11.59 -7.77 -2.77
C GLY A 106 12.46 -6.63 -2.22
N GLU A 107 13.42 -6.11 -2.98
CA GLU A 107 14.23 -4.97 -2.55
C GLU A 107 13.45 -3.66 -2.58
N LEU A 108 13.85 -2.71 -1.74
CA LEU A 108 13.23 -1.41 -1.65
C LEU A 108 13.44 -0.63 -2.95
N LEU A 109 12.35 -0.25 -3.62
CA LEU A 109 12.35 0.57 -4.82
C LEU A 109 12.37 2.06 -4.45
N SER A 110 11.55 2.46 -3.48
CA SER A 110 11.54 3.83 -2.97
C SER A 110 10.88 3.94 -1.61
N GLU A 111 11.18 5.01 -0.90
CA GLU A 111 10.47 5.42 0.30
C GLU A 111 10.25 6.93 0.32
N CYS A 112 9.12 7.35 0.89
CA CYS A 112 8.76 8.76 1.01
C CYS A 112 7.92 9.02 2.25
N GLY A 113 8.19 10.12 2.96
CA GLY A 113 7.31 10.60 4.02
C GLY A 113 6.01 11.19 3.46
N TYR A 114 4.89 10.95 4.14
CA TYR A 114 3.57 11.49 3.85
C TYR A 114 2.96 12.13 5.09
N ARG A 115 2.22 13.22 4.86
CA ARG A 115 1.40 13.90 5.87
C ARG A 115 0.06 14.28 5.24
N GLY A 116 -1.02 13.60 5.65
CA GLY A 116 -2.36 13.88 5.13
C GLY A 116 -2.48 13.59 3.63
N SER A 117 -1.98 12.43 3.20
CA SER A 117 -1.96 11.99 1.79
C SER A 117 -1.16 12.88 0.83
N ARG A 118 -0.27 13.71 1.37
CA ARG A 118 0.69 14.50 0.59
C ARG A 118 2.11 14.12 0.96
N GLN A 119 2.97 13.92 -0.03
CA GLN A 119 4.40 13.74 0.14
C GLN A 119 4.96 14.93 0.92
N HIS A 120 5.62 14.62 2.02
CA HIS A 120 6.20 15.58 2.94
C HIS A 120 7.35 14.91 3.70
N GLY A 121 8.58 15.38 3.44
CA GLY A 121 9.80 14.83 4.00
C GLY A 121 10.72 14.26 2.91
N ILE A 122 11.67 13.43 3.34
CA ILE A 122 12.68 12.86 2.45
C ILE A 122 12.04 11.81 1.54
N TYR A 123 12.44 11.87 0.27
CA TYR A 123 12.22 10.85 -0.74
C TYR A 123 13.56 10.23 -1.09
N THR A 124 13.62 8.91 -1.09
CA THR A 124 14.77 8.15 -1.60
C THR A 124 14.25 7.06 -2.51
N SER A 125 14.85 6.90 -3.69
CA SER A 125 14.67 5.74 -4.54
C SER A 125 15.99 5.02 -4.75
N TYR A 126 15.92 3.73 -5.06
CA TYR A 126 17.09 2.87 -5.14
C TYR A 126 17.12 2.14 -6.48
N PHE A 127 18.29 1.68 -6.87
CA PHE A 127 18.45 0.66 -7.89
C PHE A 127 18.18 -0.73 -7.29
N THR A 128 18.02 -1.74 -8.14
CA THR A 128 17.84 -3.15 -7.70
C THR A 128 19.04 -3.68 -6.90
N ASN A 129 20.23 -3.07 -7.06
CA ASN A 129 21.41 -3.38 -6.25
C ASN A 129 21.42 -2.71 -4.85
N GLY A 130 20.36 -1.99 -4.49
CA GLY A 130 20.20 -1.30 -3.21
C GLY A 130 20.91 0.05 -3.08
N LYS A 131 21.67 0.49 -4.10
CA LYS A 131 22.28 1.82 -4.09
C LYS A 131 21.24 2.89 -4.40
N ILE A 132 21.43 4.09 -3.83
CA ILE A 132 20.54 5.23 -4.06
C ILE A 132 20.59 5.60 -5.55
N LYS A 133 19.41 5.78 -6.13
CA LYS A 133 19.19 6.27 -7.49
C LYS A 133 18.83 7.74 -7.51
N GLU A 134 17.92 8.15 -6.65
CA GLU A 134 17.49 9.54 -6.52
C GLU A 134 17.16 9.84 -5.07
N GLN A 135 17.55 11.02 -4.58
CA GLN A 135 17.18 11.48 -3.25
C GLN A 135 16.84 12.97 -3.26
N GLY A 136 15.82 13.36 -2.50
CA GLY A 136 15.45 14.76 -2.33
C GLY A 136 14.39 14.95 -1.25
N GLU A 137 13.87 16.17 -1.13
CA GLU A 137 12.82 16.52 -0.18
C GLU A 137 11.54 16.92 -0.92
N TYR A 138 10.40 16.45 -0.44
CA TYR A 138 9.08 16.95 -0.81
C TYR A 138 8.50 17.81 0.30
N ILE A 139 7.83 18.90 -0.07
CA ILE A 139 6.93 19.66 0.80
C ILE A 139 5.57 19.74 0.12
N ALA A 140 4.58 19.02 0.65
CA ALA A 140 3.21 19.01 0.15
C ALA A 140 3.14 18.70 -1.36
N ASN A 141 3.70 17.55 -1.76
CA ASN A 141 3.82 17.05 -3.14
C ASN A 141 4.74 17.85 -4.06
N LYS A 142 5.45 18.86 -3.56
CA LYS A 142 6.35 19.69 -4.37
C LYS A 142 7.80 19.40 -4.03
N LYS A 143 8.62 19.11 -5.05
CA LYS A 143 10.07 18.99 -4.91
C LYS A 143 10.62 20.27 -4.25
N HIS A 144 11.49 20.11 -3.27
CA HIS A 144 12.08 21.18 -2.49
C HIS A 144 13.57 20.95 -2.26
N LYS A 145 14.36 22.05 -2.26
CA LYS A 145 15.82 22.06 -2.10
C LYS A 145 16.51 21.17 -3.13
N GLU A 146 17.57 20.50 -2.73
CA GLU A 146 18.42 19.69 -3.59
C GLU A 146 17.81 18.32 -3.85
N TRP A 147 17.88 17.93 -5.12
CA TRP A 147 17.52 16.63 -5.64
C TRP A 147 18.73 16.05 -6.32
N LYS A 148 19.22 14.93 -5.81
CA LYS A 148 20.46 14.29 -6.24
C LYS A 148 20.12 13.03 -7.02
N GLU A 149 20.71 12.88 -8.19
CA GLU A 149 20.62 11.67 -9.02
C GLU A 149 22.00 11.00 -9.09
N PHE A 150 22.01 9.68 -8.94
CA PHE A 150 23.20 8.86 -8.89
C PHE A 150 23.15 7.76 -9.95
N ASP A 151 24.31 7.25 -10.37
CA ASP A 151 24.40 6.08 -11.23
C ASP A 151 24.34 4.76 -10.42
N GLU A 152 24.31 3.63 -11.12
CA GLU A 152 24.30 2.30 -10.50
C GLU A 152 25.57 1.98 -9.68
N ASN A 153 26.64 2.76 -9.85
CA ASN A 153 27.85 2.65 -9.06
C ASN A 153 27.79 3.49 -7.77
N GLY A 154 26.81 4.40 -7.66
CA GLY A 154 26.66 5.34 -6.55
C GLY A 154 27.35 6.69 -6.80
N LYS A 155 27.84 6.94 -8.02
CA LYS A 155 28.44 8.22 -8.39
C LYS A 155 27.33 9.24 -8.64
N LEU A 156 27.45 10.41 -8.02
CA LEU A 156 26.57 11.55 -8.26
C LEU A 156 26.69 12.00 -9.73
N ILE A 157 25.57 11.96 -10.45
CA ILE A 157 25.46 12.41 -11.85
C ILE A 157 25.12 13.91 -11.89
N LYS A 158 24.11 14.31 -11.10
CA LYS A 158 23.67 15.71 -11.07
C LYS A 158 22.91 16.05 -9.79
N THR A 159 22.89 17.34 -9.49
CA THR A 159 22.08 17.94 -8.43
C THR A 159 21.17 19.00 -9.04
N LEU A 160 19.87 18.88 -8.79
CA LEU A 160 18.82 19.81 -9.19
C LEU A 160 18.35 20.59 -7.96
N VAL A 161 18.14 21.89 -8.08
CA VAL A 161 17.64 22.73 -6.98
C VAL A 161 16.20 23.14 -7.29
N PHE A 162 15.26 22.80 -6.41
CA PHE A 162 13.85 23.12 -6.55
C PHE A 162 13.37 24.08 -5.46
N GLN A 163 12.50 25.02 -5.84
CA GLN A 163 11.76 25.86 -4.92
C GLN A 163 10.27 25.75 -5.24
N ALA A 164 9.49 25.22 -4.29
CA ALA A 164 8.05 25.00 -4.44
C ALA A 164 7.69 24.23 -5.73
N GLY A 165 8.45 23.20 -6.07
CA GLY A 165 8.25 22.35 -7.25
C GLY A 165 8.81 22.92 -8.55
N ILE A 166 9.35 24.14 -8.54
CA ILE A 166 9.93 24.78 -9.72
C ILE A 166 11.44 24.57 -9.71
N LEU A 167 12.00 24.05 -10.80
CA LEU A 167 13.43 23.93 -10.99
C LEU A 167 14.07 25.32 -11.05
N LYS A 168 15.06 25.57 -10.20
CA LYS A 168 15.82 26.83 -10.10
C LYS A 168 17.25 26.71 -10.59
N GLY A 169 17.81 25.51 -10.60
CA GLY A 169 19.16 25.29 -11.10
C GLY A 169 19.52 23.82 -11.21
N GLU A 170 20.55 23.56 -11.99
CA GLU A 170 21.14 22.25 -12.21
C GLU A 170 22.66 22.36 -12.10
N LYS A 171 23.28 21.37 -11.45
CA LYS A 171 24.73 21.17 -11.39
C LYS A 171 25.01 19.75 -11.86
N LYS A 172 25.70 19.60 -12.98
CA LYS A 172 26.21 18.32 -13.47
C LYS A 172 27.60 18.08 -12.89
N ASN A 173 27.90 16.83 -12.57
CA ASN A 173 29.18 16.40 -12.00
C ASN A 173 29.94 15.48 -12.96
#